data_AF-A0A7S2DLV9-F1
#
_entry.id   AF-A0A7S2DLV9-F1
#
_cell.length_a   1.000
_cell.length_b   1.000
_cell.length_c   1.000
_cell.angle_alpha   90.00
_cell.angle_beta   90.00
_cell.angle_gamma   90.00
#
_symmetry.space_group_name_H-M   'P 1'
#
loop_
_entity.id
_entity.type
_entity.pdbx_description
1 polymer ?
#
loop_
_entity_poly.entity_id
_entity_poly.type
_entity_poly.pdbx_seq_one_letter_code
_entity_poly.pdbx_strand_id
1 'polypeptide(L)'
;GITNMLYKATPSGEGSAVLVRVFGEAGDVVIDRDKENIVFRELGRIGFGPSLFGTFKNGRIEQFFEGMRPLEPLEMIQRTPIDFVAMTARKLAEMHRLEIEPGREAGPTLWLQLDEWFRLAQGISFSEPIKAARLEELNLAAIAEELNVCRSLVPGSEITGLL
;
A
#
# COMPACT_ATOMS: atom_id res chain seq x y z
N GLY A 1 -0.38 2.20 12.13
CA GLY A 1 -0.77 2.46 10.73
C GLY A 1 -2.05 3.27 10.74
N ILE A 2 -2.31 4.08 9.72
CA ILE A 2 -3.45 5.01 9.71
C ILE A 2 -4.75 4.30 9.29
N THR A 3 -4.65 3.31 8.40
CA THR A 3 -5.80 2.60 7.81
C THR A 3 -6.08 1.23 8.42
N ASN A 4 -5.24 0.78 9.37
CA ASN A 4 -5.27 -0.58 9.91
C ASN A 4 -5.00 -0.58 11.42
N MET A 5 -5.73 -1.44 12.15
CA MET A 5 -5.46 -1.76 13.55
C MET A 5 -4.60 -3.02 13.64
N LEU A 6 -3.61 -3.00 14.55
CA LEU A 6 -2.64 -4.07 14.73
C LEU A 6 -2.67 -4.59 16.16
N TYR A 7 -2.82 -5.91 16.32
CA TYR A 7 -2.82 -6.58 17.61
C TYR A 7 -1.76 -7.68 17.64
N LYS A 8 -0.89 -7.67 18.65
CA LYS A 8 -0.02 -8.81 18.95
C LYS A 8 -0.86 -9.83 19.73
N ALA A 9 -1.00 -11.04 19.21
CA ALA A 9 -1.62 -12.15 19.91
C ALA A 9 -0.54 -13.15 20.33
N THR A 10 -0.39 -13.35 21.64
CA THR A 10 0.57 -14.28 22.22
C THR A 10 -0.19 -15.50 22.75
N PRO A 11 0.18 -16.73 22.35
CA PRO A 11 -0.44 -17.93 22.90
C PRO A 11 -0.16 -18.06 24.39
N SER A 12 -1.12 -18.58 25.16
CA SER A 12 -0.95 -18.82 26.61
C SER A 12 -0.06 -20.03 26.93
N GLY A 13 0.18 -20.90 25.94
CA GLY A 13 1.05 -22.07 26.03
C GLY A 13 2.27 -21.94 25.11
N GLU A 14 2.76 -23.06 24.61
CA GLU A 14 3.86 -23.06 23.64
C GLU A 14 3.42 -22.48 22.28
N GLY A 15 4.24 -21.58 21.73
CA GLY A 15 4.04 -21.02 20.41
C GLY A 15 4.64 -19.62 20.25
N SER A 16 4.85 -19.20 19.01
CA SER A 16 5.27 -17.83 18.69
C SER A 16 4.07 -16.89 18.66
N ALA A 17 4.29 -15.63 19.03
CA ALA A 17 3.28 -14.59 18.84
C ALA A 17 2.96 -14.39 17.36
N VAL A 18 1.73 -13.95 17.07
CA VAL A 18 1.26 -13.61 15.73
C VAL A 18 0.75 -12.17 15.70
N LEU A 19 0.72 -11.59 14.51
CA LEU A 19 0.19 -10.26 14.27
C LEU A 19 -1.19 -10.38 13.65
N VAL A 20 -2.22 -9.87 14.32
CA VAL A 20 -3.57 -9.75 13.79
C VAL A 20 -3.73 -8.34 13.24
N ARG A 21 -3.94 -8.24 11.92
CA ARG A 21 -4.19 -6.99 11.21
C ARG A 21 -5.66 -6.90 10.86
N VAL A 22 -6.32 -5.84 11.32
CA VAL A 22 -7.71 -5.53 11.02
C VAL A 22 -7.78 -4.30 10.12
N PHE A 23 -8.42 -4.45 8.96
CA PHE A 23 -8.62 -3.41 7.97
C PHE A 23 -9.79 -2.50 8.36
N GLY A 24 -9.67 -1.18 8.15
CA GLY A 24 -10.76 -0.22 8.37
C GLY A 24 -11.81 -0.21 7.24
N GLU A 25 -13.04 0.22 7.56
CA GLU A 25 -14.22 0.20 6.65
C GLU A 25 -14.04 1.02 5.36
N ALA A 26 -13.24 2.08 5.38
CA ALA A 26 -13.02 2.94 4.21
C ALA A 26 -12.09 2.32 3.15
N GLY A 27 -11.41 1.21 3.47
CA GLY A 27 -10.39 0.63 2.61
C GLY A 27 -10.93 -0.10 1.39
N ASP A 28 -12.17 -0.61 1.43
CA ASP A 28 -12.69 -1.48 0.37
C ASP A 28 -13.13 -0.72 -0.90
N VAL A 29 -13.29 0.61 -0.81
CA VAL A 29 -13.60 1.46 -1.97
C VAL A 29 -12.34 1.81 -2.78
N VAL A 30 -11.16 1.71 -2.16
CA VAL A 30 -9.90 2.24 -2.70
C VAL A 30 -8.84 1.14 -2.87
N ILE A 31 -9.00 0.00 -2.19
CA ILE A 31 -8.00 -1.08 -2.11
C ILE A 31 -8.66 -2.41 -2.47
N ASP A 32 -8.17 -3.04 -3.55
CA ASP A 32 -8.50 -4.43 -3.89
C ASP A 32 -7.79 -5.38 -2.91
N ARG A 33 -8.55 -5.86 -1.92
CA ARG A 33 -8.05 -6.73 -0.85
C ARG A 33 -7.65 -8.11 -1.35
N ASP A 34 -8.26 -8.60 -2.41
CA ASP A 34 -7.93 -9.92 -2.97
C ASP A 34 -6.58 -9.87 -3.67
N LYS A 35 -6.35 -8.84 -4.50
CA LYS A 35 -5.03 -8.58 -5.10
C LYS A 35 -3.95 -8.36 -4.03
N GLU A 36 -4.24 -7.57 -2.98
CA GLU A 36 -3.30 -7.33 -1.88
C GLU A 36 -2.93 -8.65 -1.16
N ASN A 37 -3.91 -9.49 -0.87
CA ASN A 37 -3.69 -10.77 -0.17
C ASN A 37 -2.89 -11.76 -1.02
N ILE A 38 -3.09 -11.77 -2.35
CA ILE A 38 -2.30 -12.58 -3.27
C ILE A 38 -0.84 -12.15 -3.24
N VAL A 39 -0.57 -10.85 -3.46
CA VAL A 39 0.80 -10.31 -3.43
C VAL A 39 1.45 -10.54 -2.07
N PHE A 40 0.73 -10.31 -0.98
CA PHE A 40 1.23 -10.53 0.37
C PHE A 40 1.62 -12.00 0.62
N ARG A 41 0.77 -12.95 0.20
CA ARG A 41 1.04 -14.38 0.33
C ARG A 41 2.30 -14.77 -0.44
N GLU A 42 2.46 -14.29 -1.67
CA GLU A 42 3.63 -14.62 -2.49
C GLU A 42 4.91 -14.02 -1.95
N LEU A 43 4.87 -12.76 -1.48
CA LEU A 43 6.01 -12.14 -0.79
C LEU A 43 6.45 -12.95 0.44
N GLY A 44 5.49 -13.45 1.23
CA GLY A 44 5.77 -14.35 2.34
C GLY A 44 6.37 -15.69 1.87
N ARG A 45 5.81 -16.29 0.82
CA ARG A 45 6.26 -17.58 0.26
C ARG A 45 7.71 -17.53 -0.22
N ILE A 46 8.13 -16.43 -0.85
CA ILE A 46 9.51 -16.24 -1.34
C ILE A 46 10.47 -15.68 -0.26
N GLY A 47 9.99 -15.52 0.98
CA GLY A 47 10.80 -15.07 2.10
C GLY A 47 11.17 -13.59 2.08
N PHE A 48 10.48 -12.77 1.28
CA PHE A 48 10.68 -11.32 1.26
C PHE A 48 9.79 -10.59 2.26
N GLY A 49 8.57 -11.09 2.45
CA GLY A 49 7.57 -10.56 3.37
C GLY A 49 7.33 -11.46 4.59
N PRO A 50 6.47 -11.02 5.52
CA PRO A 50 6.02 -11.85 6.64
C PRO A 50 5.22 -13.05 6.14
N SER A 51 5.30 -14.19 6.83
CA SER A 51 4.43 -15.34 6.54
C SER A 51 2.96 -15.00 6.80
N LEU A 52 2.09 -15.40 5.86
CA LEU A 52 0.64 -15.34 6.03
C LEU A 52 0.12 -16.64 6.66
N PHE A 53 -0.51 -16.55 7.83
CA PHE A 53 -1.09 -17.71 8.52
C PHE A 53 -2.57 -17.90 8.21
N GLY A 54 -3.30 -16.82 7.92
CA GLY A 54 -4.72 -16.90 7.58
C GLY A 54 -5.33 -15.54 7.28
N THR A 55 -6.52 -15.56 6.68
CA THR A 55 -7.31 -14.37 6.33
C THR A 55 -8.72 -14.52 6.85
N PHE A 56 -9.36 -13.41 7.20
CA PHE A 56 -10.76 -13.33 7.62
C PHE A 56 -11.41 -12.10 7.00
N LYS A 57 -12.73 -11.97 7.13
CA LYS A 57 -13.56 -10.99 6.39
C LYS A 57 -12.98 -9.57 6.33
N ASN A 58 -12.39 -9.08 7.42
CA ASN A 58 -11.85 -7.73 7.54
C ASN A 58 -10.38 -7.71 7.98
N GLY A 59 -9.59 -8.72 7.64
CA GLY A 59 -8.20 -8.75 8.08
C GLY A 59 -7.41 -10.02 7.79
N ARG A 60 -6.22 -10.09 8.37
CA ARG A 60 -5.32 -11.23 8.24
C ARG A 60 -4.47 -11.47 9.49
N ILE A 61 -3.99 -12.70 9.60
CA ILE A 61 -3.06 -13.14 10.64
C ILE A 61 -1.72 -13.39 9.96
N GLU A 62 -0.69 -12.66 10.38
CA GLU A 62 0.65 -12.68 9.77
C GLU A 62 1.74 -12.90 10.85
N GLN A 63 2.95 -13.23 10.40
CA GLN A 63 4.11 -13.38 11.26
C GLN A 63 4.37 -12.11 12.09
N PHE A 64 4.57 -12.28 13.40
CA PHE A 64 5.07 -11.22 14.27
C PHE A 64 6.60 -11.27 14.34
N PHE A 65 7.27 -10.13 14.12
CA PHE A 65 8.72 -10.04 14.27
C PHE A 65 9.08 -9.63 15.71
N GLU A 66 9.57 -10.59 16.49
CA GLU A 66 10.01 -10.33 17.87
C GLU A 66 11.29 -9.47 17.89
N GLY A 67 11.35 -8.55 18.87
CA GLY A 67 12.52 -7.68 19.07
C GLY A 67 12.76 -6.62 17.98
N MET A 68 11.86 -6.50 17.01
CA MET A 68 11.95 -5.52 15.93
C MET A 68 11.04 -4.32 16.21
N ARG A 69 11.47 -3.14 15.74
CA ARG A 69 10.64 -1.93 15.70
C ARG A 69 10.76 -1.23 14.35
N PRO A 70 9.75 -0.46 13.92
CA PRO A 70 9.88 0.44 12.78
C PRO A 70 11.01 1.45 12.98
N LEU A 71 11.55 1.95 11.87
CA LEU A 71 12.41 3.13 11.87
C LEU A 71 11.56 4.38 12.12
N GLU A 72 12.09 5.29 12.92
CA GLU A 72 11.57 6.64 13.06
C GLU A 72 11.95 7.50 11.84
N PRO A 73 11.21 8.58 11.52
CA PRO A 73 11.46 9.40 10.33
C PRO A 73 12.91 9.89 10.19
N LEU A 74 13.56 10.27 11.30
CA LEU A 74 14.96 10.71 11.29
C LEU A 74 15.96 9.55 11.07
N GLU A 75 15.60 8.33 11.47
CA GLU A 75 16.44 7.15 11.25
C GLU A 75 16.42 6.73 9.77
N MET A 76 15.32 6.97 9.06
CA MET A 76 15.21 6.65 7.62
C MET A 76 16.26 7.38 6.77
N ILE A 77 16.75 8.53 7.22
CA ILE A 77 17.80 9.32 6.54
C ILE A 77 19.19 9.16 7.16
N GLN A 78 19.32 8.36 8.22
CA GLN A 78 20.56 8.19 8.96
C GLN A 78 21.58 7.37 8.18
N ARG A 79 22.84 7.82 8.20
CA ARG A 79 24.00 7.11 7.63
C ARG A 79 25.01 6.58 8.65
N THR A 80 25.00 7.12 9.87
CA THR A 80 25.91 6.75 10.97
C THR A 80 25.14 6.79 12.29
N PRO A 81 25.37 5.86 13.25
CA PRO A 81 26.34 4.76 13.21
C PRO A 81 25.91 3.58 12.32
N ILE A 82 24.61 3.50 12.01
CA ILE A 82 24.04 2.49 11.11
C ILE A 82 23.52 3.19 9.86
N ASP A 83 23.92 2.72 8.69
CA ASP A 83 23.53 3.28 7.39
C ASP A 83 22.20 2.69 6.89
N PHE A 84 21.10 3.20 7.44
CA PHE A 84 19.76 2.77 7.07
C PHE A 84 19.39 3.16 5.64
N VAL A 85 19.97 4.23 5.10
CA VAL A 85 19.77 4.64 3.70
C VAL A 85 20.31 3.57 2.75
N ALA A 86 21.56 3.14 2.93
CA ALA A 86 22.16 2.11 2.08
C ALA A 86 21.48 0.74 2.27
N MET A 87 21.08 0.39 3.50
CA MET A 87 20.33 -0.84 3.77
C MET A 87 18.97 -0.85 3.06
N THR A 88 18.23 0.25 3.14
CA THR A 88 16.93 0.41 2.48
C THR A 88 17.08 0.35 0.96
N ALA A 89 18.09 1.04 0.40
CA ALA A 89 18.36 1.01 -1.04
C ALA A 89 18.68 -0.41 -1.55
N ARG A 90 19.50 -1.17 -0.82
CA ARG A 90 19.78 -2.58 -1.14
C ARG A 90 18.52 -3.43 -1.10
N LYS A 91 17.70 -3.28 -0.05
CA LYS A 91 16.48 -4.06 0.10
C LYS A 91 15.43 -3.72 -0.97
N LEU A 92 15.34 -2.45 -1.35
CA LEU A 92 14.49 -1.99 -2.46
C LEU A 92 14.97 -2.56 -3.80
N ALA A 93 16.29 -2.60 -4.03
CA ALA A 93 16.84 -3.21 -5.23
C ALA A 93 16.61 -4.73 -5.30
N GLU A 94 16.59 -5.43 -4.16
CA GLU A 94 16.14 -6.83 -4.09
C GLU A 94 14.65 -6.95 -4.45
N MET A 95 13.81 -6.08 -3.88
CA MET A 95 12.36 -6.06 -4.14
C MET A 95 12.04 -5.90 -5.64
N HIS A 96 12.72 -4.97 -6.32
CA HIS A 96 12.52 -4.72 -7.75
C HIS A 96 12.93 -5.88 -8.67
N ARG A 97 13.67 -6.87 -8.14
CA ARG A 97 14.06 -8.08 -8.88
C ARG A 97 13.12 -9.26 -8.64
N LEU A 98 12.14 -9.12 -7.75
CA LEU A 98 11.18 -10.18 -7.46
C LEU A 98 10.23 -10.36 -8.64
N GLU A 99 10.02 -11.61 -9.02
CA GLU A 99 8.94 -12.00 -9.93
C GLU A 99 7.79 -12.55 -9.09
N ILE A 100 6.68 -11.81 -9.05
CA ILE A 100 5.50 -12.12 -8.23
C ILE A 100 4.37 -12.51 -9.18
N GLU A 101 3.81 -13.71 -8.98
CA GLU A 101 2.71 -14.25 -9.77
C GLU A 101 1.49 -14.54 -8.90
N PRO A 102 0.26 -14.18 -9.29
CA PRO A 102 -0.10 -13.33 -10.43
C PRO A 102 0.08 -11.85 -10.06
N GLY A 103 1.09 -11.20 -10.62
CA GLY A 103 1.39 -9.80 -10.29
C GLY A 103 1.92 -8.98 -11.46
N ARG A 104 2.24 -9.63 -12.58
CA ARG A 104 2.67 -8.97 -13.80
C ARG A 104 1.48 -8.68 -14.71
N GLU A 105 0.59 -7.78 -14.26
CA GLU A 105 -0.22 -7.04 -15.25
C GLU A 105 0.75 -6.32 -16.20
N ALA A 106 0.40 -6.19 -17.48
CA ALA A 106 1.31 -5.84 -18.57
C ALA A 106 1.80 -4.37 -18.56
N GLY A 107 1.86 -3.70 -17.41
CA GLY A 107 2.21 -2.29 -17.31
C GLY A 107 2.17 -1.70 -15.90
N PRO A 108 2.54 -0.42 -15.74
CA PRO A 108 2.43 0.28 -14.48
C PRO A 108 0.97 0.47 -14.06
N THR A 109 0.65 0.13 -12.81
CA THR A 109 -0.70 0.29 -12.25
C THR A 109 -1.00 1.71 -11.76
N LEU A 110 0.02 2.56 -11.66
CA LEU A 110 -0.10 3.94 -11.16
C LEU A 110 -1.21 4.72 -11.86
N TRP A 111 -1.22 4.70 -13.19
CA TRP A 111 -2.17 5.49 -13.98
C TRP A 111 -3.59 4.96 -13.86
N LEU A 112 -3.77 3.64 -13.89
CA LEU A 112 -5.07 3.00 -13.70
C LEU A 112 -5.67 3.37 -12.32
N GLN A 113 -4.84 3.33 -11.29
CA GLN A 113 -5.25 3.66 -9.93
C GLN A 113 -5.57 5.15 -9.76
N LEU A 114 -4.77 6.05 -10.35
CA LEU A 114 -5.05 7.48 -10.34
C LEU A 114 -6.35 7.82 -11.09
N ASP A 115 -6.60 7.19 -12.24
CA ASP A 115 -7.83 7.39 -13.01
C ASP A 115 -9.06 6.93 -12.22
N GLU A 116 -8.97 5.77 -11.55
CA GLU A 116 -10.02 5.27 -10.68
C GLU A 116 -10.30 6.22 -9.51
N TRP A 117 -9.26 6.68 -8.81
CA TRP A 117 -9.39 7.61 -7.69
C TRP A 117 -9.96 8.95 -8.14
N PHE A 118 -9.53 9.47 -9.28
CA PHE A 118 -10.05 10.70 -9.84
C PHE A 118 -11.54 10.57 -10.19
N ARG A 119 -11.93 9.48 -10.84
CA ARG A 119 -13.34 9.17 -11.14
C ARG A 119 -14.18 9.08 -9.86
N LEU A 120 -13.67 8.44 -8.80
CA LEU A 120 -14.36 8.39 -7.51
C LEU A 120 -14.50 9.79 -6.91
N ALA A 121 -13.44 10.60 -6.93
CA ALA A 121 -13.46 11.97 -6.42
C ALA A 121 -14.50 12.84 -7.13
N GLN A 122 -14.66 12.70 -8.45
CA GLN A 122 -15.69 13.40 -9.23
C GLN A 122 -17.12 13.01 -8.84
N GLY A 123 -17.33 11.78 -8.35
CA GLY A 123 -18.63 11.28 -7.94
C GLY A 123 -18.98 11.53 -6.46
N ILE A 124 -18.04 12.05 -5.67
CA ILE A 124 -18.24 12.27 -4.24
C ILE A 124 -18.91 13.62 -4.01
N SER A 125 -19.85 13.64 -3.07
CA SER A 125 -20.39 14.85 -2.47
C SER A 125 -20.50 14.64 -0.97
N PHE A 126 -20.43 15.73 -0.20
CA PHE A 126 -20.54 15.67 1.26
C PHE A 126 -21.74 16.50 1.73
N SER A 127 -22.53 15.92 2.62
CA SER A 127 -23.60 16.64 3.33
C SER A 127 -23.05 17.67 4.32
N GLU A 128 -21.85 17.41 4.88
CA GLU A 128 -21.21 18.32 5.83
C GLU A 128 -20.63 19.55 5.10
N PRO A 129 -21.06 20.78 5.43
CA PRO A 129 -20.64 21.99 4.72
C PRO A 129 -19.13 22.20 4.67
N ILE A 130 -18.43 21.86 5.75
CA ILE A 130 -16.96 21.99 5.83
C ILE A 130 -16.30 21.06 4.82
N LYS A 131 -16.75 19.81 4.69
CA LYS A 131 -16.18 18.85 3.74
C LYS A 131 -16.53 19.21 2.30
N ALA A 132 -17.76 19.70 2.07
CA ALA A 132 -18.17 20.19 0.75
C ALA A 132 -17.30 21.36 0.29
N ALA A 133 -17.12 22.38 1.14
CA ALA A 133 -16.24 23.50 0.84
C ALA A 133 -14.79 23.07 0.59
N ARG A 134 -14.25 22.13 1.39
CA ARG A 134 -12.91 21.57 1.16
C ARG A 134 -12.80 20.81 -0.16
N LEU A 135 -13.84 20.10 -0.58
CA LEU A 135 -13.86 19.41 -1.88
C LEU A 135 -13.86 20.42 -3.04
N GLU A 136 -14.59 21.51 -2.93
CA GLU A 136 -14.57 22.60 -3.91
C GLU A 136 -13.19 23.28 -3.99
N GLU A 137 -12.54 23.52 -2.84
CA GLU A 137 -11.18 24.10 -2.76
C GLU A 137 -10.12 23.24 -3.45
N LEU A 138 -10.29 21.90 -3.52
CA LEU A 138 -9.35 21.01 -4.21
C LEU A 138 -9.27 21.27 -5.71
N ASN A 139 -10.29 21.91 -6.32
CA ASN A 139 -10.36 22.22 -7.74
C ASN A 139 -10.00 21.00 -8.63
N LEU A 140 -10.92 20.03 -8.69
CA LEU A 140 -10.71 18.80 -9.46
C LEU A 140 -10.39 19.05 -10.94
N ALA A 141 -10.82 20.17 -11.52
CA ALA A 141 -10.48 20.54 -12.90
C ALA A 141 -8.98 20.83 -13.05
N ALA A 142 -8.39 21.61 -12.13
CA ALA A 142 -6.95 21.86 -12.13
C ALA A 142 -6.15 20.57 -11.91
N ILE A 143 -6.61 19.69 -11.00
CA ILE A 143 -5.99 18.37 -10.77
C ILE A 143 -6.01 17.53 -12.05
N ALA A 144 -7.09 17.56 -12.84
CA ALA A 144 -7.16 16.84 -14.11
C ALA A 144 -6.09 17.32 -15.11
N GLU A 145 -5.87 18.64 -15.19
CA GLU A 145 -4.82 19.22 -16.03
C GLU A 145 -3.43 18.80 -15.55
N GLU A 146 -3.17 18.83 -14.25
CA GLU A 146 -1.91 18.37 -13.65
C GLU A 146 -1.64 16.89 -13.91
N LEU A 147 -2.67 16.04 -13.81
CA LEU A 147 -2.55 14.61 -14.11
C LEU A 147 -2.16 14.38 -15.57
N ASN A 148 -2.74 15.13 -16.51
CA ASN A 148 -2.38 15.05 -17.94
C ASN A 148 -0.92 15.50 -18.18
N VAL A 149 -0.48 16.57 -17.53
CA VAL A 149 0.92 17.01 -17.60
C VAL A 149 1.84 15.91 -17.07
N CYS A 150 1.56 15.35 -15.89
CA CYS A 150 2.37 14.28 -15.31
C CYS A 150 2.43 13.06 -16.24
N ARG A 151 1.30 12.70 -16.86
CA ARG A 151 1.20 11.58 -17.80
C ARG A 151 2.06 11.77 -19.04
N SER A 152 2.22 13.02 -19.51
CA SER A 152 3.11 13.35 -20.63
C SER A 152 4.60 13.28 -20.28
N LEU A 153 4.96 13.36 -18.99
CA LEU A 153 6.35 13.40 -18.52
C LEU A 153 6.87 12.05 -18.04
N VAL A 154 5.99 11.18 -17.52
CA VAL A 154 6.37 9.91 -16.92
C VAL A 154 6.18 8.74 -17.92
N PRO A 155 7.25 8.00 -18.24
CA PRO A 155 7.16 6.84 -19.14
C PRO A 155 6.20 5.76 -18.66
N GLY A 156 5.59 5.02 -19.60
CA GLY A 156 4.64 3.93 -19.31
C GLY A 156 3.18 4.38 -19.21
N SER A 157 2.89 5.65 -19.44
CA SER A 157 1.53 6.20 -19.58
C SER A 157 0.78 5.73 -20.83
N GLU A 158 1.50 5.26 -21.86
CA GLU A 158 0.94 4.79 -23.14
C GLU A 158 0.36 3.37 -23.06
N ILE A 159 0.66 2.63 -21.97
CA ILE A 159 0.25 1.23 -21.81
C ILE A 159 -1.24 1.09 -21.44
N THR A 160 -1.93 2.20 -21.13
CA THR A 160 -3.36 2.20 -20.79
C THR A 160 -4.31 2.14 -21.99
N GLY A 161 -3.88 1.55 -23.11
CA GLY A 161 -4.64 1.42 -24.37
C GLY A 161 -5.51 0.17 -24.50
N LEU A 162 -6.06 -0.36 -23.39
CA LEU A 162 -7.01 -1.48 -23.42
C LEU A 162 -8.20 -1.21 -22.49
N LEU A 163 -9.05 -0.26 -22.90
CA LEU A 163 -10.51 -0.31 -22.73
C LEU A 163 -11.16 0.24 -24.00
#